data_AF-A0A398CR62-F1
#
_entry.id   AF-A0A398CR62-F1
#
_cell.length_a   1.000
_cell.length_b   1.000
_cell.length_c   1.000
_cell.angle_alpha   90.00
_cell.angle_beta   90.00
_cell.angle_gamma   90.00
#
_symmetry.space_group_name_H-M   'P 1'
#
loop_
_entity.id
_entity.type
_entity.pdbx_description
1 polymer ?
#
loop_
_entity_poly.entity_id
_entity_poly.type
_entity_poly.pdbx_seq_one_letter_code
_entity_poly.pdbx_strand_id
1 'polypeptide(L)'
;MMVFEDYIFLIECKGIEYSAYIATENSMKSDNSSKKISTGFDQLCSTAQMIKEGIFNQLIGDQQHKKIISAVITYKQLYLANSEWYYVNNIEPNMKSEQIDFKKCFQFKPQILSVHELELLLKYSQEKSENYFEIFNNRLENANYFLMGDWYRYLEIENTTIPFLKEAFLSFTDEALSKLKG
;
A
#
# COMPACT_ATOMS: atom_id res chain seq x y z
N MET A 1 -6.36 16.21 -27.39
CA MET A 1 -6.26 16.34 -25.93
C MET A 1 -5.26 15.29 -25.47
N MET A 2 -4.10 15.70 -24.96
CA MET A 2 -3.10 14.77 -24.43
C MET A 2 -3.59 14.33 -23.05
N VAL A 3 -4.04 13.08 -22.92
CA VAL A 3 -4.41 12.48 -21.64
C VAL A 3 -3.13 11.89 -21.07
N PHE A 4 -2.58 12.50 -20.02
CA PHE A 4 -1.48 11.89 -19.27
C PHE A 4 -2.02 10.64 -18.57
N GLU A 5 -1.24 9.55 -18.51
CA GLU A 5 -1.62 8.40 -17.69
C GLU A 5 -1.66 8.82 -16.22
N ASP A 6 -2.86 9.05 -15.71
CA ASP A 6 -3.12 9.43 -14.33
C ASP A 6 -3.65 8.21 -13.57
N TYR A 7 -3.28 8.08 -12.30
CA TYR A 7 -3.64 6.93 -11.47
C TYR A 7 -4.11 7.38 -10.09
N ILE A 8 -4.84 6.50 -9.42
CA ILE A 8 -5.34 6.73 -8.06
C ILE A 8 -4.64 5.73 -7.16
N PHE A 9 -3.99 6.22 -6.10
CA PHE A 9 -3.45 5.38 -5.03
C PHE A 9 -4.34 5.48 -3.80
N LEU A 10 -5.04 4.38 -3.48
CA LEU A 10 -5.86 4.28 -2.27
C LEU A 10 -5.07 3.68 -1.12
N ILE A 11 -5.12 4.35 0.02
CA ILE A 11 -4.38 3.98 1.22
C ILE A 11 -5.37 3.82 2.37
N GLU A 12 -5.35 2.67 3.04
CA GLU A 12 -6.10 2.44 4.27
C GLU A 12 -5.14 2.11 5.42
N CYS A 13 -5.16 2.91 6.48
CA CYS A 13 -4.24 2.73 7.61
C CYS A 13 -4.87 1.89 8.72
N LYS A 14 -4.17 0.84 9.15
CA LYS A 14 -4.59 -0.02 10.27
C LYS A 14 -3.53 -0.05 11.37
N GLY A 15 -3.95 0.31 12.58
CA GLY A 15 -3.15 0.14 13.80
C GLY A 15 -2.97 -1.34 14.13
N ILE A 16 -1.96 -1.95 13.50
CA ILE A 16 -1.61 -3.36 13.62
C ILE A 16 -0.16 -3.45 14.07
N GLU A 17 0.02 -4.09 15.22
CA GLU A 17 1.32 -4.46 15.76
C GLU A 17 1.35 -5.98 15.86
N TYR A 18 2.13 -6.64 15.01
CA TYR A 18 2.34 -8.08 15.15
C TYR A 18 3.29 -8.32 16.32
N SER A 19 2.85 -9.09 17.31
CA SER A 19 3.76 -9.64 18.31
C SER A 19 4.62 -10.72 17.64
N ALA A 20 5.95 -10.62 17.75
CA ALA A 20 6.92 -11.55 17.15
C ALA A 20 6.75 -13.04 17.56
N TYR A 21 5.83 -13.34 18.47
CA TYR A 21 5.53 -14.69 18.97
C TYR A 21 4.64 -15.56 18.06
N ILE A 22 4.17 -15.04 16.93
CA ILE A 22 3.26 -15.74 16.04
C ILE A 22 4.09 -16.51 14.99
N ALA A 23 4.82 -17.53 15.44
CA ALA A 23 5.61 -18.41 14.58
C ALA A 23 4.82 -19.63 14.05
N THR A 24 3.56 -19.81 14.48
CA THR A 24 2.74 -20.96 14.08
C THR A 24 1.52 -20.53 13.27
N GLU A 25 1.14 -21.34 12.27
CA GLU A 25 -0.01 -21.10 11.39
C GLU A 25 -1.32 -20.88 12.17
N ASN A 26 -1.52 -21.63 13.26
CA ASN A 26 -2.70 -21.49 14.12
C ASN A 26 -2.75 -20.11 14.81
N SER A 27 -1.59 -19.61 15.25
CA SER A 27 -1.49 -18.27 15.82
C SER A 27 -1.75 -17.19 14.76
N MET A 28 -1.33 -17.37 13.50
CA MET A 28 -1.59 -16.40 12.42
C MET A 28 -3.08 -16.31 12.06
N LYS A 29 -3.77 -17.47 12.00
CA LYS A 29 -5.21 -17.54 11.70
C LYS A 29 -6.10 -16.95 12.79
N SER A 30 -5.65 -17.03 14.04
CA SER A 30 -6.38 -16.50 15.21
C SER A 30 -6.04 -15.05 15.53
N ASP A 31 -5.06 -14.46 14.83
CA ASP A 31 -4.60 -13.12 15.15
C ASP A 31 -5.58 -12.03 14.69
N ASN A 32 -5.71 -10.99 15.50
CA ASN A 32 -6.59 -9.86 15.20
C ASN A 32 -6.08 -8.99 14.03
N SER A 33 -4.79 -9.06 13.71
CA SER A 33 -4.22 -8.35 12.55
C SER A 33 -4.87 -8.78 11.24
N SER A 34 -5.00 -10.09 10.99
CA SER A 34 -5.57 -10.65 9.77
C SER A 34 -6.97 -10.10 9.54
N LYS A 35 -7.83 -10.10 10.57
CA LYS A 35 -9.18 -9.50 10.52
C LYS A 35 -9.18 -8.00 10.23
N LYS A 36 -8.25 -7.26 10.84
CA LYS A 36 -8.10 -5.81 10.59
C LYS A 36 -7.66 -5.52 9.15
N ILE A 37 -6.75 -6.34 8.60
CA ILE A 37 -6.30 -6.24 7.21
C ILE A 37 -7.45 -6.59 6.25
N SER A 38 -8.17 -7.68 6.48
CA SER A 38 -9.35 -8.05 5.69
C SER A 38 -10.40 -6.93 5.68
N THR A 39 -10.65 -6.32 6.83
CA THR A 39 -11.53 -5.14 6.92
C THR A 39 -10.98 -3.97 6.09
N GLY A 40 -9.67 -3.75 6.09
CA GLY A 40 -9.04 -2.73 5.25
C GLY A 40 -9.20 -3.03 3.76
N PHE A 41 -9.10 -4.29 3.35
CA PHE A 41 -9.33 -4.71 1.96
C PHE A 41 -10.79 -4.45 1.55
N ASP A 42 -11.77 -4.82 2.39
CA ASP A 42 -13.18 -4.54 2.14
C ASP A 42 -13.44 -3.02 1.97
N GLN A 43 -12.82 -2.18 2.80
CA GLN A 43 -12.96 -0.72 2.72
C GLN A 43 -12.32 -0.13 1.46
N LEU A 44 -11.14 -0.60 1.09
CA LEU A 44 -10.49 -0.19 -0.17
C LEU A 44 -11.36 -0.56 -1.37
N CYS A 45 -11.96 -1.75 -1.37
CA CYS A 45 -12.83 -2.19 -2.44
C CYS A 45 -14.11 -1.39 -2.53
N SER A 46 -14.77 -1.15 -1.40
CA SER A 46 -15.95 -0.29 -1.34
C SER A 46 -15.61 1.10 -1.88
N THR A 47 -14.47 1.67 -1.48
CA THR A 47 -14.00 2.97 -1.99
C THR A 47 -13.74 2.95 -3.49
N ALA A 48 -13.08 1.91 -4.00
CA ALA A 48 -12.83 1.76 -5.44
C ALA A 48 -14.14 1.61 -6.25
N GLN A 49 -15.14 0.92 -5.72
CA GLN A 49 -16.47 0.84 -6.34
C GLN A 49 -17.14 2.21 -6.38
N MET A 50 -17.15 2.93 -5.27
CA MET A 50 -17.70 4.30 -5.20
C MET A 50 -17.01 5.25 -6.19
N ILE A 51 -15.69 5.13 -6.37
CA ILE A 51 -14.93 5.87 -7.39
C ILE A 51 -15.44 5.51 -8.80
N LYS A 52 -15.59 4.23 -9.12
CA LYS A 52 -16.03 3.77 -10.44
C LYS A 52 -17.48 4.13 -10.76
N GLU A 53 -18.33 4.20 -9.74
CA GLU A 53 -19.71 4.69 -9.82
C GLU A 53 -19.78 6.22 -9.97
N GLY A 54 -18.65 6.93 -9.88
CA GLY A 54 -18.57 8.37 -10.07
C GLY A 54 -19.04 9.18 -8.88
N ILE A 55 -19.15 8.56 -7.69
CA ILE A 55 -19.56 9.25 -6.46
C ILE A 55 -18.58 10.39 -6.12
N PHE A 56 -17.30 10.21 -6.46
CA PHE A 56 -16.25 11.19 -6.19
C PHE A 56 -15.87 12.07 -7.39
N ASN A 57 -16.64 12.07 -8.48
CA ASN A 57 -16.37 12.88 -9.69
C ASN A 57 -16.01 14.35 -9.38
N GLN A 58 -16.67 14.93 -8.38
CA GLN A 58 -16.45 16.32 -7.97
C GLN A 58 -15.08 16.55 -7.29
N LEU A 59 -14.48 15.51 -6.71
CA LEU A 59 -13.20 15.58 -6.00
C LEU A 59 -12.01 15.17 -6.88
N ILE A 60 -12.18 14.13 -7.71
CA ILE A 60 -11.05 13.50 -8.45
C ILE A 60 -11.08 13.75 -9.96
N GLY A 61 -12.14 14.40 -10.46
CA GLY A 61 -12.34 14.66 -11.89
C GLY A 61 -12.77 13.41 -12.66
N ASP A 62 -12.45 13.37 -13.96
CA ASP A 62 -12.71 12.19 -14.79
C ASP A 62 -11.85 11.00 -14.33
N GLN A 63 -12.49 9.95 -13.83
CA GLN A 63 -11.82 8.73 -13.38
C GLN A 63 -11.97 7.53 -14.32
N GLN A 64 -12.67 7.65 -15.46
CA GLN A 64 -13.01 6.49 -16.30
C GLN A 64 -11.79 5.75 -16.84
N HIS A 65 -10.67 6.46 -17.01
CA HIS A 65 -9.43 5.91 -17.55
C HIS A 65 -8.32 5.74 -16.49
N LYS A 66 -8.57 6.14 -15.25
CA LYS A 66 -7.55 6.12 -14.19
C LYS A 66 -7.37 4.71 -13.65
N LYS A 67 -6.13 4.23 -13.64
CA LYS A 67 -5.77 2.96 -12.98
C LYS A 67 -5.82 3.17 -11.47
N ILE A 68 -6.32 2.18 -10.72
CA ILE A 68 -6.39 2.25 -9.26
C ILE A 68 -5.43 1.21 -8.67
N ILE A 69 -4.47 1.67 -7.87
CA ILE A 69 -3.62 0.83 -7.02
C ILE A 69 -3.99 1.06 -5.56
N SER A 70 -3.68 0.10 -4.70
CA SER A 70 -4.07 0.22 -3.30
C SER A 70 -3.14 -0.50 -2.34
N ALA A 71 -3.07 0.02 -1.12
CA ALA A 71 -2.33 -0.59 -0.03
C ALA A 71 -3.04 -0.41 1.33
N VAL A 72 -2.96 -1.43 2.17
CA VAL A 72 -3.19 -1.33 3.61
C VAL A 72 -1.88 -1.04 4.31
N ILE A 73 -1.83 0.05 5.08
CA ILE A 73 -0.65 0.47 5.81
C ILE A 73 -0.72 0.00 7.26
N THR A 74 0.29 -0.74 7.70
CA THR A 74 0.42 -1.27 9.06
C THR A 74 1.51 -0.53 9.82
N TYR A 75 1.46 -0.54 11.16
CA TYR A 75 2.50 0.13 11.96
C TYR A 75 3.84 -0.60 11.88
N LYS A 76 3.81 -1.94 11.98
CA LYS A 76 5.01 -2.80 11.83
C LYS A 76 4.93 -3.64 10.57
N GLN A 77 6.10 -4.02 10.08
CA GLN A 77 6.25 -4.95 8.96
C GLN A 77 5.64 -6.30 9.29
N LEU A 78 4.89 -6.83 8.32
CA LEU A 78 4.28 -8.15 8.37
C LEU A 78 4.97 -9.05 7.34
N TYR A 79 5.80 -9.97 7.83
CA TYR A 79 6.54 -10.89 6.96
C TYR A 79 5.57 -11.76 6.15
N LEU A 80 5.86 -11.89 4.86
CA LEU A 80 5.08 -12.70 3.92
C LEU A 80 3.60 -12.28 3.75
N ALA A 81 3.19 -11.11 4.26
CA ALA A 81 1.77 -10.72 4.25
C ALA A 81 1.17 -10.58 2.85
N ASN A 82 2.01 -10.24 1.87
CA ASN A 82 1.63 -10.14 0.46
C ASN A 82 1.78 -11.44 -0.33
N SER A 83 2.26 -12.52 0.32
CA SER A 83 2.33 -13.83 -0.33
C SER A 83 0.91 -14.35 -0.60
N GLU A 84 0.77 -15.14 -1.68
CA GLU A 84 -0.51 -15.76 -2.00
C GLU A 84 -0.98 -16.69 -0.87
N TRP A 85 -0.05 -17.43 -0.26
CA TRP A 85 -0.35 -18.28 0.89
C TRP A 85 -0.95 -17.49 2.06
N TYR A 86 -0.35 -16.35 2.44
CA TYR A 86 -0.85 -15.57 3.56
C TYR A 86 -2.23 -14.99 3.26
N TYR A 87 -2.43 -14.50 2.04
CA TYR A 87 -3.71 -13.99 1.57
C TYR A 87 -4.81 -15.06 1.68
N VAL A 88 -4.65 -16.21 1.03
CA VAL A 88 -5.65 -17.28 0.99
C VAL A 88 -5.94 -17.87 2.38
N ASN A 89 -4.92 -17.99 3.23
CA ASN A 89 -5.08 -18.67 4.52
C ASN A 89 -5.47 -17.76 5.68
N ASN A 90 -5.21 -16.45 5.59
CA ASN A 90 -5.40 -15.52 6.73
C ASN A 90 -6.27 -14.33 6.38
N ILE A 91 -6.16 -13.75 5.18
CA ILE A 91 -6.89 -12.53 4.80
C ILE A 91 -8.25 -12.85 4.20
N GLU A 92 -8.27 -13.63 3.11
CA GLU A 92 -9.47 -13.96 2.35
C GLU A 92 -10.60 -14.58 3.21
N PRO A 93 -10.33 -15.54 4.13
CA PRO A 93 -11.38 -16.16 4.93
C PRO A 93 -12.07 -15.20 5.92
N ASN A 94 -11.44 -14.05 6.20
CA ASN A 94 -11.95 -13.04 7.14
C ASN A 94 -12.57 -11.82 6.43
N MET A 95 -12.59 -11.79 5.09
CA MET A 95 -13.27 -10.74 4.33
C MET A 95 -14.78 -10.92 4.41
N LYS A 96 -15.52 -9.83 4.58
CA LYS A 96 -16.99 -9.88 4.68
C LYS A 96 -17.68 -9.85 3.33
N SER A 97 -17.03 -9.24 2.35
CA SER A 97 -17.60 -9.07 1.04
C SER A 97 -17.41 -10.37 0.25
N GLU A 98 -18.44 -11.22 0.29
CA GLU A 98 -18.53 -12.39 -0.57
C GLU A 98 -18.39 -11.91 -2.03
N GLN A 99 -17.28 -12.29 -2.69
CA GLN A 99 -17.00 -12.01 -4.11
C GLN A 99 -16.55 -10.59 -4.48
N ILE A 100 -15.64 -9.97 -3.72
CA ILE A 100 -14.86 -8.88 -4.32
C ILE A 100 -13.91 -9.47 -5.36
N ASP A 101 -14.25 -9.25 -6.64
CA ASP A 101 -13.28 -9.39 -7.71
C ASP A 101 -12.31 -8.22 -7.67
N PHE A 102 -11.16 -8.41 -7.01
CA PHE A 102 -10.12 -7.39 -6.94
C PHE A 102 -9.69 -6.90 -8.32
N LYS A 103 -9.74 -7.75 -9.36
CA LYS A 103 -9.38 -7.38 -10.72
C LYS A 103 -10.37 -6.38 -11.32
N LYS A 104 -11.61 -6.36 -10.82
CA LYS A 104 -12.60 -5.34 -11.17
C LYS A 104 -12.41 -4.05 -10.39
N CYS A 105 -11.72 -4.06 -9.25
CA CYS A 105 -11.54 -2.87 -8.41
C CYS A 105 -10.21 -2.17 -8.68
N PHE A 106 -9.13 -2.93 -8.86
CA PHE A 106 -7.76 -2.47 -8.88
C PHE A 106 -6.96 -3.06 -10.05
N GLN A 107 -5.86 -2.40 -10.41
CA GLN A 107 -4.87 -2.97 -11.33
C GLN A 107 -4.18 -4.19 -10.70
N PHE A 108 -3.83 -4.10 -9.42
CA PHE A 108 -3.17 -5.16 -8.67
C PHE A 108 -3.97 -5.47 -7.40
N LYS A 109 -3.84 -6.70 -6.89
CA LYS A 109 -4.35 -7.04 -5.56
C LYS A 109 -3.81 -6.00 -4.54
N PRO A 110 -4.63 -5.51 -3.60
CA PRO A 110 -4.14 -4.58 -2.59
C PRO A 110 -2.89 -5.13 -1.89
N GLN A 111 -1.89 -4.27 -1.71
CA GLN A 111 -0.65 -4.63 -1.04
C GLN A 111 -0.75 -4.29 0.46
N ILE A 112 0.07 -4.93 1.28
CA ILE A 112 0.21 -4.66 2.70
C ILE A 112 1.61 -4.11 2.89
N LEU A 113 1.71 -2.86 3.35
CA LEU A 113 2.98 -2.18 3.59
C LEU A 113 3.01 -1.71 5.04
N SER A 114 4.16 -1.75 5.68
CA SER A 114 4.36 -0.98 6.90
C SER A 114 4.50 0.52 6.59
N VAL A 115 4.33 1.35 7.61
CA VAL A 115 4.65 2.79 7.54
C VAL A 115 6.08 2.99 7.02
N HIS A 116 7.02 2.15 7.48
CA HIS A 116 8.40 2.20 7.04
C HIS A 116 8.59 1.81 5.56
N GLU A 117 7.88 0.79 5.07
CA GLU A 117 7.90 0.43 3.65
C GLU A 117 7.23 1.50 2.78
N LEU A 118 6.21 2.20 3.29
CA LEU A 118 5.63 3.36 2.59
C LEU A 118 6.65 4.50 2.48
N GLU A 119 7.39 4.82 3.53
CA GLU A 119 8.47 5.83 3.47
C GLU A 119 9.54 5.47 2.44
N LEU A 120 9.94 4.20 2.43
CA LEU A 120 10.87 3.65 1.45
C LEU A 120 10.33 3.80 0.02
N LEU A 121 9.03 3.58 -0.19
CA LEU A 121 8.37 3.76 -1.48
C LEU A 121 8.39 5.23 -1.92
N LEU A 122 8.10 6.17 -1.01
CA LEU A 122 8.18 7.61 -1.29
C LEU A 122 9.59 8.01 -1.74
N LYS A 123 10.61 7.56 -1.00
CA LYS A 123 12.03 7.83 -1.31
C LYS A 123 12.40 7.23 -2.67
N TYR A 124 12.07 5.96 -2.90
CA TYR A 124 12.36 5.26 -4.15
C TYR A 124 11.74 5.99 -5.35
N SER A 125 10.49 6.43 -5.23
CA SER A 125 9.81 7.21 -6.27
C SER A 125 10.55 8.50 -6.60
N GLN A 126 11.00 9.22 -5.56
CA GLN A 126 11.76 10.46 -5.76
C GLN A 126 13.13 10.22 -6.40
N GLU A 127 13.87 9.20 -5.95
CA GLU A 127 15.23 8.93 -6.43
C GLU A 127 15.26 8.36 -7.85
N LYS A 128 14.27 7.54 -8.21
CA LYS A 128 14.15 6.94 -9.55
C LYS A 128 13.35 7.79 -10.53
N SER A 129 12.68 8.84 -10.05
CA SER A 129 11.71 9.61 -10.85
C SER A 129 10.62 8.71 -11.47
N GLU A 130 10.26 7.63 -10.78
CA GLU A 130 9.17 6.72 -11.14
C GLU A 130 7.95 7.04 -10.27
N ASN A 131 6.75 6.97 -10.84
CA ASN A 131 5.53 7.10 -10.05
C ASN A 131 5.17 5.77 -9.35
N TYR A 132 4.29 5.80 -8.34
CA TYR A 132 3.96 4.59 -7.57
C TYR A 132 3.33 3.49 -8.42
N PHE A 133 2.59 3.84 -9.47
CA PHE A 133 2.02 2.85 -10.38
C PHE A 133 3.13 2.08 -11.11
N GLU A 134 4.13 2.79 -11.66
CA GLU A 134 5.29 2.18 -12.33
C GLU A 134 6.06 1.26 -11.39
N ILE A 135 6.29 1.69 -10.15
CA ILE A 135 6.99 0.89 -9.14
C ILE A 135 6.19 -0.39 -8.81
N PHE A 136 4.87 -0.28 -8.64
CA PHE A 136 4.00 -1.43 -8.43
C PHE A 136 4.00 -2.36 -9.64
N ASN A 137 3.93 -1.82 -10.86
CA ASN A 137 3.96 -2.61 -12.09
C ASN A 137 5.29 -3.37 -12.21
N ASN A 138 6.42 -2.68 -12.02
CA ASN A 138 7.75 -3.26 -12.05
C ASN A 138 7.90 -4.37 -11.02
N ARG A 139 7.39 -4.15 -9.80
CA ARG A 139 7.48 -5.15 -8.73
C ARG A 139 6.55 -6.34 -8.94
N LEU A 140 5.32 -6.12 -9.42
CA LEU A 140 4.25 -7.12 -9.40
C LEU A 140 4.01 -7.81 -10.74
N GLU A 141 4.52 -7.31 -11.86
CA GLU A 141 4.43 -8.00 -13.15
C GLU A 141 5.75 -8.69 -13.54
N ASN A 142 6.89 -8.12 -13.14
CA ASN A 142 8.21 -8.58 -13.61
C ASN A 142 9.02 -9.40 -12.59
N ALA A 143 8.52 -9.59 -11.35
CA ALA A 143 9.27 -10.27 -10.29
C ALA A 143 8.96 -11.77 -10.15
N ASN A 144 9.92 -12.48 -9.56
CA ASN A 144 9.83 -13.89 -9.20
C ASN A 144 8.73 -14.10 -8.13
N TYR A 145 7.80 -15.03 -8.37
CA TYR A 145 6.55 -15.21 -7.59
C TYR A 145 6.77 -15.33 -6.06
N PHE A 146 7.92 -15.86 -5.65
CA PHE A 146 8.27 -16.05 -4.24
C PHE A 146 8.67 -14.75 -3.52
N LEU A 147 9.18 -13.75 -4.24
CA LEU A 147 9.64 -12.47 -3.68
C LEU A 147 8.59 -11.36 -3.76
N MET A 148 7.48 -11.55 -4.47
CA MET A 148 6.46 -10.52 -4.73
C MET A 148 5.88 -9.86 -3.47
N GLY A 149 6.11 -10.43 -2.29
CA GLY A 149 5.59 -9.89 -1.04
C GLY A 149 6.55 -9.13 -0.12
N ASP A 150 7.86 -9.12 -0.41
CA ASP A 150 8.85 -8.43 0.41
C ASP A 150 9.15 -7.04 -0.19
N TRP A 151 8.39 -6.04 0.25
CA TRP A 151 8.55 -4.66 -0.20
C TRP A 151 9.78 -4.02 0.41
N TYR A 152 10.03 -4.26 1.70
CA TYR A 152 11.22 -3.77 2.39
C TYR A 152 12.49 -4.10 1.61
N ARG A 153 12.75 -5.39 1.31
CA ARG A 153 13.97 -5.79 0.61
C ARG A 153 14.03 -5.24 -0.82
N TYR A 154 12.91 -5.13 -1.51
CA TYR A 154 12.88 -4.55 -2.86
C TYR A 154 13.26 -3.08 -2.86
N LEU A 155 12.68 -2.32 -1.95
CA LEU A 155 12.90 -0.88 -1.83
C LEU A 155 14.25 -0.56 -1.15
N GLU A 156 14.79 -1.45 -0.33
CA GLU A 156 16.07 -1.28 0.38
C GLU A 156 17.27 -1.73 -0.46
N ILE A 157 17.19 -2.82 -1.24
CA ILE A 157 18.31 -3.29 -2.08
C ILE A 157 18.82 -2.21 -3.04
N GLU A 158 17.94 -1.31 -3.47
CA GLU A 158 18.28 -0.23 -4.39
C GLU A 158 18.64 1.09 -3.70
N ASN A 159 18.41 1.22 -2.39
CA ASN A 159 18.53 2.48 -1.66
C ASN A 159 19.64 2.39 -0.59
N THR A 160 20.72 3.15 -0.80
CA THR A 160 21.68 3.42 0.27
C THR A 160 21.04 4.35 1.29
N THR A 161 20.95 3.87 2.54
CA THR A 161 20.67 4.55 3.83
C THR A 161 19.60 5.66 3.82
N ILE A 162 18.50 5.42 4.53
CA ILE A 162 17.40 6.38 4.72
C ILE A 162 17.81 7.39 5.82
N PRO A 163 17.76 8.72 5.59
CA PRO A 163 17.70 9.69 6.67
C PRO A 163 16.33 9.57 7.34
N PHE A 164 16.30 9.27 8.65
CA PHE A 164 15.10 8.97 9.41
C PHE A 164 14.01 10.05 9.21
N LEU A 165 12.71 9.68 9.24
CA LEU A 165 11.54 10.60 9.22
C LEU A 165 11.72 11.86 10.06
N LYS A 166 12.41 11.74 11.19
CA LYS A 166 12.72 12.84 12.09
C LYS A 166 13.53 13.94 11.40
N GLU A 167 14.51 13.57 10.58
CA GLU A 167 15.35 14.52 9.83
C GLU A 167 14.56 15.19 8.71
N ALA A 168 13.75 14.42 7.97
CA ALA A 168 12.86 14.98 6.94
C ALA A 168 11.80 15.93 7.54
N PHE A 169 11.19 15.55 8.67
CA PHE A 169 10.24 16.38 9.40
C PHE A 169 10.90 17.65 9.94
N LEU A 170 12.07 17.53 10.58
CA LEU A 170 12.83 18.68 11.09
C LEU A 170 13.18 19.64 9.96
N SER A 171 13.68 19.13 8.84
CA SER A 171 14.03 19.91 7.66
C SER A 171 12.81 20.63 7.08
N PHE A 172 11.65 19.97 7.00
CA PHE A 172 10.39 20.60 6.60
C PHE A 172 9.94 21.70 7.56
N THR A 173 9.97 21.45 8.87
CA THR A 173 9.60 22.47 9.87
C THR A 173 10.53 23.67 9.85
N ASP A 174 11.84 23.46 9.67
CA ASP A 174 12.82 24.55 9.59
C ASP A 174 12.57 25.42 8.36
N GLU A 175 12.26 24.79 7.23
CA GLU A 175 11.93 25.50 5.99
C GLU A 175 10.62 26.30 6.13
N ALA A 176 9.57 25.71 6.72
CA ALA A 176 8.30 26.38 6.97
C ALA A 176 8.45 27.56 7.95
N LEU A 177 9.27 27.42 8.99
CA LEU A 177 9.56 28.48 9.96
C LEU A 177 10.39 29.61 9.33
N SER A 178 11.28 29.31 8.39
CA SER A 178 12.05 30.34 7.67
C SER A 178 11.15 31.22 6.80
N LYS A 179 10.14 30.63 6.14
CA LYS A 179 9.16 31.33 5.29
C LYS A 179 8.18 32.20 6.08
N LEU A 180 7.99 31.92 7.37
CA LEU A 180 7.18 32.72 8.29
C LEU A 180 7.95 33.87 8.96
N LYS A 181 9.29 33.86 8.87
CA LYS A 181 10.18 34.88 9.45
C LYS A 181 10.70 35.89 8.42
N GLY A 182 10.36 35.72 7.14
CA GLY A 182 10.49 36.74 6.09
C GLY A 182 9.16 37.43 5.83
#